data_AF-A0A2V5M766-F1
#
_entry.id   AF-A0A2V5M766-F1
#
_cell.length_a   1.000
_cell.length_b   1.000
_cell.length_c   1.000
_cell.angle_alpha   90.00
_cell.angle_beta   90.00
_cell.angle_gamma   90.00
#
_symmetry.space_group_name_H-M   'P 1'
#
loop_
_entity.id
_entity.type
_entity.pdbx_description
1 polymer ?
#
loop_
_entity_poly.entity_id
_entity_poly.type
_entity_poly.pdbx_seq_one_letter_code
_entity_poly.pdbx_strand_id
1 'polypeptide(L)'
;DALFAGDALFCGYKFRSDIQSHRAVAEMLGCLVISVELVDPRFYHLDTCFCPLPDGGVFWFPEAFDEYGQRAIRAHVNDLI
;
A
#
# COMPACT_ATOMS: atom_id res chain seq x y z
N ASP A 1 7.42 -1.91 -4.50
CA ASP A 1 6.05 -1.85 -3.96
C ASP A 1 6.01 -1.58 -2.47
N ALA A 2 6.54 -0.44 -2.03
CA ALA A 2 6.43 -0.01 -0.65
C ALA A 2 6.47 1.53 -0.59
N LEU A 3 5.46 2.17 0.00
CA LEU A 3 5.36 3.62 0.10
C LEU A 3 4.87 4.01 1.51
N PHE A 4 5.54 4.97 2.13
CA PHE A 4 5.09 5.53 3.41
C PHE A 4 3.90 6.45 3.21
N ALA A 5 2.87 6.29 4.02
CA ALA A 5 1.78 7.24 4.18
C ALA A 5 1.54 7.46 5.68
N GLY A 6 1.91 8.66 6.16
CA GLY A 6 2.02 8.93 7.59
C GLY A 6 3.05 8.01 8.26
N ASP A 7 2.66 7.40 9.38
CA ASP A 7 3.54 6.55 10.20
C ASP A 7 3.54 5.07 9.77
N ALA A 8 2.80 4.72 8.71
CA ALA A 8 2.68 3.36 8.20
C ALA A 8 3.33 3.19 6.82
N LEU A 9 3.95 2.04 6.60
CA LEU A 9 4.47 1.62 5.31
C LEU A 9 3.47 0.71 4.60
N PHE A 10 2.89 1.18 3.50
CA PHE A 10 2.02 0.37 2.66
C PHE A 10 2.88 -0.45 1.70
N CYS A 11 2.70 -1.77 1.70
CA CYS A 11 3.44 -2.70 0.85
C CYS A 11 2.48 -3.46 -0.09
N GLY A 12 2.68 -3.27 -1.39
CA GLY A 12 1.91 -3.97 -2.43
C GLY A 12 2.50 -5.35 -2.72
N TYR A 13 1.65 -6.34 -2.98
CA TYR A 13 2.08 -7.70 -3.35
C TYR A 13 1.25 -8.31 -4.48
N LYS A 14 1.65 -9.51 -4.93
CA LYS A 14 1.03 -10.42 -5.93
C LYS A 14 1.74 -10.45 -7.28
N PHE A 15 2.05 -9.29 -7.87
CA PHE A 15 2.67 -9.25 -9.20
C PHE A 15 4.20 -9.21 -9.15
N ARG A 16 4.79 -8.42 -8.25
CA ARG A 16 6.24 -8.15 -8.23
C ARG A 16 6.85 -8.46 -6.87
N SER A 17 6.36 -7.83 -5.81
CA SER A 17 6.74 -8.18 -4.44
C SER A 17 5.97 -9.38 -3.92
N ASP A 18 6.67 -10.25 -3.19
CA ASP A 18 6.09 -11.41 -2.49
C ASP A 18 5.68 -11.03 -1.06
N ILE A 19 4.52 -11.50 -0.61
CA ILE A 19 3.97 -11.22 0.72
C ILE A 19 4.92 -11.61 1.87
N GLN A 20 5.75 -12.64 1.69
CA GLN A 20 6.73 -13.07 2.69
C GLN A 20 7.80 -12.00 2.96
N SER A 21 8.08 -11.14 1.98
CA SER A 21 9.04 -10.04 2.15
C SER A 21 8.58 -8.97 3.14
N HIS A 22 7.26 -8.79 3.31
CA HIS A 22 6.71 -7.69 4.10
C HIS A 22 7.06 -7.81 5.58
N ARG A 23 7.11 -9.04 6.10
CA ARG A 23 7.54 -9.29 7.48
C ARG A 23 8.99 -8.89 7.70
N ALA A 24 9.88 -9.29 6.80
CA ALA A 24 11.30 -8.94 6.88
C ALA A 24 11.49 -7.41 6.81
N VAL A 25 10.76 -6.74 5.92
CA VAL A 25 10.77 -5.27 5.82
C VAL A 25 10.30 -4.61 7.12
N ALA A 26 9.21 -5.10 7.72
CA ALA A 26 8.70 -4.59 8.99
C ALA A 26 9.75 -4.72 10.11
N GLU A 27 10.40 -5.89 10.23
CA GLU A 27 11.44 -6.15 11.23
C GLU A 27 12.69 -5.29 11.00
N MET A 28 13.13 -5.11 9.75
CA MET A 28 14.30 -4.30 9.41
C MET A 28 14.08 -2.80 9.65
N LEU A 29 12.88 -2.30 9.37
CA LEU A 29 12.56 -0.87 9.49
C LEU A 29 11.94 -0.50 10.84
N GLY A 30 11.50 -1.47 11.63
CA GLY A 30 10.85 -1.23 12.92
C GLY A 30 9.58 -0.39 12.81
N CYS A 31 8.80 -0.56 11.74
CA CYS A 31 7.60 0.24 11.46
C CYS A 31 6.36 -0.64 11.23
N LEU A 32 5.18 -0.02 11.32
CA LEU A 32 3.92 -0.67 10.96
C LEU A 32 3.88 -0.88 9.44
N VAL A 33 3.79 -2.15 9.02
CA VAL A 33 3.60 -2.51 7.61
C VAL A 33 2.17 -2.92 7.36
N ILE A 34 1.53 -2.30 6.36
CA ILE A 34 0.19 -2.62 5.88
C ILE A 34 0.33 -3.28 4.53
N SER A 35 -0.03 -4.56 4.44
CA SER A 35 0.02 -5.31 3.18
C SER A 35 -1.27 -5.10 2.39
N VAL A 36 -1.14 -4.78 1.10
CA VAL A 36 -2.27 -4.57 0.19
C VAL A 36 -2.10 -5.41 -1.08
N GLU A 37 -3.14 -6.14 -1.47
CA GLU A 37 -3.09 -6.98 -2.67
C GLU A 37 -3.41 -6.16 -3.91
N LEU A 38 -2.55 -6.24 -4.93
CA LEU A 38 -2.83 -5.67 -6.25
C LEU A 38 -3.60 -6.70 -7.07
N VAL A 39 -4.77 -6.33 -7.59
CA VAL A 39 -5.65 -7.26 -8.34
C VAL A 39 -5.66 -7.02 -9.85
N ASP A 40 -5.22 -5.84 -10.30
CA ASP A 40 -5.20 -5.47 -11.70
C ASP A 40 -3.76 -5.44 -12.24
N PRO A 41 -3.41 -6.29 -13.23
CA PRO A 41 -2.05 -6.38 -13.78
C PRO A 41 -1.58 -5.10 -14.50
N ARG A 42 -2.49 -4.17 -14.85
CA ARG A 42 -2.11 -2.85 -15.38
C ARG A 42 -1.44 -2.00 -14.31
N PHE A 43 -1.75 -2.24 -13.05
CA PHE A 43 -1.20 -1.56 -11.87
C PHE A 43 -0.29 -2.52 -11.09
N TYR A 44 0.72 -3.06 -11.77
CA TYR A 44 1.58 -4.14 -11.26
C TYR A 44 2.60 -3.69 -10.19
N HIS A 45 2.72 -2.38 -9.95
CA HIS A 45 3.44 -1.82 -8.81
C HIS A 45 2.52 -0.89 -8.02
N LEU A 46 2.76 -0.78 -6.71
CA LEU A 46 1.94 0.05 -5.82
C LEU A 46 1.93 1.53 -6.24
N ASP A 47 3.08 2.06 -6.66
CA ASP A 47 3.26 3.47 -7.04
C ASP A 47 2.49 3.87 -8.30
N THR A 48 1.96 2.92 -9.07
CA THR A 48 1.12 3.18 -10.24
C THR A 48 -0.33 3.48 -9.89
N CYS A 49 -0.77 3.17 -8.67
CA CYS A 49 -2.16 3.27 -8.23
C CYS A 49 -2.33 3.79 -6.79
N PHE A 50 -1.25 4.18 -6.11
CA PHE A 50 -1.23 4.72 -4.76
C PHE A 50 -0.07 5.68 -4.60
N CYS A 51 -0.35 6.93 -4.25
CA CYS A 51 0.62 8.01 -4.17
C CYS A 51 0.33 8.89 -2.94
N PRO A 52 1.10 8.68 -1.85
CA PRO A 52 1.03 9.54 -0.67
C PRO A 52 1.51 10.95 -0.96
N LEU A 53 0.84 11.93 -0.35
CA LEU A 53 1.08 13.36 -0.53
C LEU A 53 1.69 14.00 0.73
N PRO A 54 2.40 15.15 0.58
CA PRO A 54 3.04 15.82 1.71
C PRO A 54 2.10 16.31 2.81
N ASP A 55 0.82 16.53 2.49
CA ASP A 55 -0.22 16.97 3.42
C ASP A 55 -0.92 15.81 4.14
N GLY A 56 -0.49 14.56 3.89
CA GLY A 56 -1.07 13.36 4.47
C GLY A 56 -2.25 12.77 3.67
N GLY A 57 -2.63 13.41 2.56
CA GLY A 57 -3.55 12.82 1.60
C GLY A 57 -2.91 11.70 0.78
N VAL A 58 -3.73 10.93 0.08
CA VAL A 58 -3.26 9.90 -0.85
C VAL A 58 -4.11 9.92 -2.11
N PHE A 59 -3.46 10.08 -3.27
CA PHE A 59 -4.08 9.73 -4.55
C PHE A 59 -4.08 8.22 -4.71
N TRP A 60 -5.22 7.64 -5.04
CA TRP A 60 -5.28 6.19 -5.26
C TRP A 60 -6.35 5.78 -6.26
N PHE A 61 -6.18 4.58 -6.81
CA PHE A 61 -7.17 3.94 -7.67
C PHE A 61 -7.74 2.69 -6.98
N PRO A 62 -8.95 2.76 -6.39
CA PRO A 62 -9.45 1.71 -5.50
C PRO A 62 -9.63 0.34 -6.17
N GLU A 63 -9.97 0.30 -7.47
CA GLU A 63 -10.17 -0.94 -8.20
C GLU A 63 -8.86 -1.70 -8.49
N ALA A 64 -7.68 -1.10 -8.25
CA ALA A 64 -6.40 -1.81 -8.29
C ALA A 64 -6.20 -2.72 -7.06
N PHE A 65 -7.03 -2.58 -6.02
CA PHE A 65 -6.90 -3.31 -4.76
C PHE A 65 -8.08 -4.26 -4.53
N ASP A 66 -7.81 -5.38 -3.86
CA ASP A 66 -8.87 -6.25 -3.36
C ASP A 66 -9.68 -5.57 -2.23
N GLU A 67 -10.81 -6.16 -1.84
CA GLU A 67 -11.68 -5.56 -0.84
C GLU A 67 -10.99 -5.38 0.53
N TYR A 68 -10.10 -6.31 0.90
CA TYR A 68 -9.35 -6.20 2.14
C TYR A 68 -8.37 -5.04 2.09
N GLY A 69 -7.59 -4.92 1.01
CA GLY A 69 -6.66 -3.82 0.77
C GLY A 69 -7.36 -2.47 0.79
N GLN A 70 -8.52 -2.35 0.13
CA GLN A 70 -9.33 -1.14 0.18
C GLN A 70 -9.77 -0.78 1.60
N ARG A 71 -10.20 -1.75 2.42
CA ARG A 71 -10.56 -1.50 3.82
C ARG A 71 -9.34 -1.09 4.65
N ALA A 72 -8.20 -1.73 4.44
CA ALA A 72 -6.97 -1.42 5.17
C ALA A 72 -6.48 0.01 4.86
N ILE A 73 -6.52 0.42 3.59
CA ILE A 73 -6.18 1.79 3.16
C ILE A 73 -7.12 2.81 3.83
N ARG A 74 -8.44 2.61 3.74
CA ARG A 74 -9.44 3.51 4.35
C ARG A 74 -9.35 3.60 5.88
N ALA A 75 -8.81 2.57 6.54
CA ALA A 75 -8.64 2.57 7.99
C ALA A 75 -7.41 3.38 8.46
N HIS A 76 -6.45 3.65 7.58
CA HIS A 76 -5.16 4.26 7.93
C HIS A 76 -4.88 5.57 7.18
N VAL A 77 -5.66 5.90 6.15
CA VAL A 77 -5.55 7.15 5.40
C VAL A 77 -6.84 7.96 5.59
N ASN A 78 -6.69 9.20 6.06
CA ASN A 78 -7.82 10.08 6.38
C ASN A 78 -8.36 10.83 5.16
N ASP A 79 -7.49 11.16 4.20
CA ASP A 79 -7.85 11.92 3.01
C ASP A 79 -7.44 11.14 1.75
N LEU A 80 -8.45 10.62 1.04
CA LEU A 80 -8.29 9.78 -0.14
C LEU A 80 -8.88 10.51 -1.34
N ILE A 81 -8.03 10.75 -2.34
CA ILE A 81 -8.35 11.50 -3.58
C ILE A 81 -8.41 10.54 -4.77
#